data_AF-A0A0F9FUI7-F1
#
_entry.id   AF-A0A0F9FUI7-F1
#
_cell.length_a   1.000
_cell.length_b   1.000
_cell.length_c   1.000
_cell.angle_alpha   90.00
_cell.angle_beta   90.00
_cell.angle_gamma   90.00
#
_symmetry.space_group_name_H-M   'P 1'
#
loop_
_entity.id
_entity.type
_entity.pdbx_description
1 polymer ?
#
loop_
_entity_poly.entity_id
_entity_poly.type
_entity_poly.pdbx_seq_one_letter_code
_entity_poly.pdbx_strand_id
1 'polypeptide(L)'
;PFGVQAQHADRIFLDRAFSFSNVVYSIHLTSLKVQKFILNYIEKFDWKVDNVLPFNMIIEKTYPFHTQKSKKISVNVFRFIKKG
;
A
#
# COMPACT_ATOMS: atom_id res chain seq x y z
N PRO A 1 -7.68 -5.74 6.27
CA PRO A 1 -6.56 -4.81 6.00
C PRO A 1 -5.96 -5.06 4.59
N PHE A 2 -5.63 -3.99 3.86
CA PHE A 2 -5.32 -3.90 2.42
C PHE A 2 -6.51 -4.07 1.46
N GLY A 3 -7.48 -3.15 1.47
CA GLY A 3 -8.38 -2.87 0.33
C GLY A 3 -9.13 -3.99 -0.40
N VAL A 4 -9.04 -5.27 -0.01
CA VAL A 4 -9.60 -6.40 -0.76
C VAL A 4 -11.12 -6.41 -0.68
N GLN A 5 -11.68 -5.85 0.40
CA GLN A 5 -13.13 -5.85 0.66
C GLN A 5 -13.85 -4.59 0.14
N ALA A 6 -13.13 -3.48 -0.13
CA ALA A 6 -13.72 -2.25 -0.63
C ALA A 6 -12.76 -1.54 -1.59
N GLN A 7 -13.20 -1.33 -2.84
CA GLN A 7 -12.44 -0.54 -3.81
C GLN A 7 -12.13 0.83 -3.20
N HIS A 8 -10.87 1.28 -3.33
CA HIS A 8 -10.39 2.59 -2.91
C HIS A 8 -10.23 2.83 -1.39
N ALA A 9 -10.35 1.81 -0.53
CA ALA A 9 -10.09 1.98 0.90
C ALA A 9 -8.68 2.58 1.16
N ASP A 10 -7.69 2.22 0.35
CA ASP A 10 -6.32 2.72 0.45
C ASP A 10 -6.23 4.26 0.29
N ARG A 11 -7.19 4.92 -0.37
CA ARG A 11 -7.20 6.40 -0.55
C ARG A 11 -7.28 7.13 0.77
N ILE A 12 -8.23 6.75 1.62
CA ILE A 12 -8.50 7.43 2.90
C ILE A 12 -7.25 7.40 3.79
N PHE A 13 -6.52 6.29 3.77
CA PHE A 13 -5.27 6.16 4.54
C PHE A 13 -4.16 7.04 3.97
N LEU A 14 -3.98 7.05 2.64
CA LEU A 14 -2.98 7.89 1.99
C LEU A 14 -3.28 9.38 2.18
N ASP A 15 -4.53 9.82 1.99
CA ASP A 15 -4.96 11.20 2.23
C ASP A 15 -4.64 11.64 3.64
N ARG A 16 -5.00 10.79 4.60
CA ARG A 16 -4.76 11.12 6.00
C ARG A 16 -3.27 11.19 6.28
N ALA A 17 -2.48 10.22 5.83
CA ALA A 17 -1.03 10.22 6.02
C ALA A 17 -0.34 11.43 5.37
N PHE A 18 -0.76 11.81 4.16
CA PHE A 18 -0.23 12.97 3.44
C PHE A 18 -0.63 14.31 4.08
N SER A 19 -1.73 14.36 4.83
CA SER A 19 -2.17 15.60 5.49
C SER A 19 -1.29 16.07 6.65
N PHE A 20 -0.48 15.19 7.26
CA PHE A 20 0.30 15.52 8.45
C PHE A 20 1.77 15.09 8.41
N SER A 21 2.24 14.49 7.31
CA SER A 21 3.63 14.03 7.18
C SER A 21 4.31 14.63 5.95
N ASN A 22 5.64 14.58 5.93
CA ASN A 22 6.48 14.86 4.75
C ASN A 22 7.07 13.57 4.14
N VAL A 23 7.02 12.45 4.88
CA VAL A 23 7.51 11.13 4.47
C VAL A 23 6.52 10.06 4.92
N VAL A 24 6.05 9.21 4.01
CA VAL A 24 5.08 8.15 4.31
C VAL A 24 5.61 6.81 3.80
N TYR A 25 5.50 5.77 4.61
CA TYR A 25 5.73 4.39 4.20
C TYR A 25 4.40 3.65 4.16
N SER A 26 4.15 2.89 3.11
CA SER A 26 2.95 2.07 2.99
C SER A 26 3.23 0.76 2.28
N ILE A 27 2.51 -0.29 2.68
CA ILE A 27 2.62 -1.63 2.10
C ILE A 27 1.41 -1.85 1.20
N HIS A 28 1.63 -2.27 -0.03
CA HIS A 28 0.55 -2.64 -0.95
C HIS A 28 0.88 -3.92 -1.72
N LEU A 29 -0.14 -4.66 -2.16
CA LEU A 29 0.06 -5.89 -2.94
C LEU A 29 0.84 -5.61 -4.24
N THR A 30 1.78 -6.49 -4.57
CA THR A 30 2.52 -6.43 -5.84
C THR A 30 1.58 -6.78 -6.99
N SER A 31 1.00 -5.77 -7.64
CA SER A 31 0.26 -5.92 -8.90
C SER A 31 0.35 -4.65 -9.73
N LEU A 32 0.33 -4.78 -11.05
CA LEU A 32 0.36 -3.64 -11.98
C LEU A 32 -0.82 -2.68 -11.74
N LYS A 33 -2.00 -3.21 -11.39
CA LYS A 33 -3.18 -2.41 -11.09
C LYS A 33 -2.96 -1.50 -9.87
N VAL A 34 -2.42 -2.07 -8.79
CA VAL A 34 -2.12 -1.34 -7.55
C VAL A 34 -1.02 -0.31 -7.79
N GLN A 35 0.04 -0.67 -8.49
CA GLN A 35 1.15 0.23 -8.77
C GLN A 35 0.71 1.42 -9.63
N LYS A 36 -0.06 1.18 -10.70
CA LYS A 36 -0.66 2.26 -11.51
C LYS A 36 -1.59 3.14 -10.68
N PHE A 37 -2.43 2.54 -9.84
CA PHE A 37 -3.31 3.28 -8.95
C PHE A 37 -2.52 4.22 -8.03
N ILE A 38 -1.48 3.72 -7.34
CA ILE A 38 -0.66 4.51 -6.42
C ILE A 38 0.00 5.68 -7.16
N LEU A 39 0.67 5.42 -8.28
CA LEU A 39 1.38 6.46 -9.04
C LEU A 39 0.42 7.56 -9.53
N ASN A 40 -0.72 7.18 -10.12
CA ASN A 40 -1.73 8.14 -10.57
C ASN A 40 -2.40 8.88 -9.41
N TYR A 41 -2.45 8.27 -8.23
CA TYR A 41 -3.08 8.88 -7.06
C TYR A 41 -2.21 9.99 -6.48
N ILE A 42 -0.94 9.67 -6.19
CA ILE A 42 -0.03 10.61 -5.53
C ILE A 42 0.37 11.80 -6.41
N GLU A 43 0.30 11.64 -7.74
CA GLU A 43 0.58 12.70 -8.71
C GLU A 43 -0.29 13.94 -8.46
N LYS A 44 -1.49 13.76 -7.89
CA LYS A 44 -2.45 14.83 -7.58
C LYS A 44 -2.17 15.59 -6.28
N PHE A 45 -1.26 15.11 -5.43
CA PHE A 45 -1.08 15.62 -4.06
C PHE A 45 0.29 16.27 -3.80
N ASP A 46 1.09 16.55 -4.83
CA ASP A 46 2.50 16.96 -4.68
C ASP A 46 3.35 15.95 -3.90
N TRP A 47 3.13 14.67 -4.15
CA TRP A 47 3.97 13.59 -3.61
C TRP A 47 4.68 12.84 -4.73
N LYS A 48 5.81 12.21 -4.41
CA LYS A 48 6.50 11.27 -5.29
C LYS A 48 6.90 10.01 -4.53
N VAL A 49 6.94 8.88 -5.25
CA VAL A 49 7.63 7.68 -4.77
C VAL A 49 9.11 7.86 -5.03
N ASP A 50 9.95 7.71 -4.02
CA ASP A 50 11.40 7.73 -4.20
C ASP A 50 12.06 6.39 -3.88
N ASN A 51 11.33 5.46 -3.27
CA ASN A 51 11.77 4.08 -3.14
C ASN A 51 10.59 3.09 -3.16
N VAL A 52 10.82 1.93 -3.77
CA VAL A 52 9.91 0.78 -3.73
C VAL A 52 10.74 -0.45 -3.38
N LEU A 53 10.43 -1.06 -2.23
CA LEU A 53 11.06 -2.29 -1.77
C LEU A 53 10.10 -3.47 -1.96
N PRO A 54 10.36 -4.39 -2.92
CA PRO A 54 9.61 -5.63 -3.04
C PRO A 54 9.88 -6.53 -1.83
N PHE A 55 8.84 -7.14 -1.27
CA PHE A 55 8.95 -8.03 -0.13
C PHE A 55 7.94 -9.19 -0.24
N ASN A 56 8.37 -10.39 0.13
CA ASN A 56 7.50 -11.55 0.22
C ASN A 56 7.11 -11.78 1.68
N MET A 57 5.88 -11.41 2.03
CA MET A 57 5.36 -11.53 3.38
C MET A 57 4.65 -12.87 3.56
N ILE A 58 4.84 -13.49 4.72
CA ILE A 58 4.05 -14.66 5.15
C ILE A 58 3.00 -14.13 6.13
N ILE A 59 1.73 -14.33 5.79
CA ILE A 59 0.61 -14.04 6.69
C ILE A 59 0.13 -15.36 7.26
N GLU A 60 0.29 -15.52 8.57
CA GLU A 60 -0.29 -16.65 9.31
C GLU A 60 -1.81 -16.51 9.42
N LYS A 61 -2.48 -17.63 9.69
CA LYS A 61 -3.92 -17.64 9.90
C LYS A 61 -4.29 -16.79 11.13
N THR A 62 -4.76 -15.57 10.88
CA THR A 62 -5.25 -14.66 11.94
C THR A 62 -6.76 -14.74 12.17
N TYR A 63 -7.54 -15.32 11.24
CA TYR A 63 -9.00 -15.34 11.31
C TYR A 63 -9.60 -16.74 11.09
N PRO A 64 -10.77 -17.03 11.69
CA PRO A 64 -11.42 -18.35 11.60
C PRO A 64 -11.77 -18.75 10.16
N PHE A 65 -12.16 -17.78 9.33
CA PHE A 65 -12.58 -17.97 7.94
C PHE A 65 -11.43 -18.23 6.94
N HIS A 66 -10.17 -18.23 7.40
CA HIS A 66 -9.04 -18.62 6.56
C HIS A 66 -8.89 -20.16 6.51
N THR A 67 -8.94 -20.73 5.30
CA THR A 67 -8.81 -22.17 5.07
C THR A 67 -7.35 -22.66 5.06
N GLN A 68 -6.39 -21.77 4.80
CA GLN A 68 -4.95 -22.07 4.74
C GLN A 68 -4.24 -21.66 6.04
N LYS A 69 -3.25 -22.46 6.49
CA LYS A 69 -2.46 -22.20 7.72
C LYS A 69 -1.59 -20.94 7.60
N SER A 70 -1.00 -20.73 6.43
CA SER A 70 -0.17 -19.55 6.12
C SER A 70 -0.31 -19.24 4.64
N LYS A 71 -0.33 -17.95 4.28
CA LYS A 71 -0.34 -17.49 2.89
C LYS A 71 0.88 -16.62 2.63
N LYS A 72 1.67 -16.98 1.63
CA LYS A 72 2.72 -16.11 1.09
C LYS A 72 2.07 -15.09 0.16
N ILE A 73 2.34 -13.81 0.38
CA ILE A 73 1.92 -12.72 -0.50
C ILE A 73 3.12 -11.88 -0.91
N SER A 74 3.13 -11.45 -2.16
CA SER A 74 4.10 -10.47 -2.64
C SER A 74 3.52 -9.08 -2.44
N VAL A 75 4.30 -8.22 -1.77
CA VAL A 75 3.97 -6.84 -1.49
C VAL A 75 5.11 -5.93 -1.90
N ASN A 76 4.79 -4.66 -2.12
CA ASN A 76 5.74 -3.59 -2.29
C ASN A 76 5.60 -2.63 -1.11
N VAL A 77 6.72 -2.29 -0.47
CA VAL A 77 6.81 -1.22 0.51
C VAL A 77 7.19 0.06 -0.23
N PHE A 78 6.26 0.99 -0.32
CA PHE A 78 6.47 2.29 -0.96
C PHE A 78 6.96 3.30 0.07
N ARG A 79 7.94 4.12 -0.33
CA ARG A 79 8.30 5.35 0.37
C ARG A 79 7.87 6.54 -0.47
N PHE A 80 6.98 7.34 0.10
CA PHE A 80 6.50 8.58 -0.47
C PHE A 80 7.18 9.76 0.22
N ILE A 81 7.57 10.75 -0.57
CA ILE A 81 8.07 12.03 -0.07
C ILE A 81 7.30 13.18 -0.70
N LYS A 82 7.00 14.20 0.12
CA LYS A 82 6.37 15.44 -0.34
C LYS A 82 7.34 16.16 -1.27
N LYS A 83 6.85 16.61 -2.43
CA LYS A 83 7.58 17.51 -3.32
C LYS A 83 7.62 18.87 -2.60
N GLY A 84 8.83 19.35 -2.34
CA GLY A 84 9.06 20.66 -1.73
C GLY A 84 8.65 21.79 -2.64
#